data_AF-A0A353LXY3-F1
#
_entry.id   AF-A0A353LXY3-F1
#
_cell.length_a   1.000
_cell.length_b   1.000
_cell.length_c   1.000
_cell.angle_alpha   90.00
_cell.angle_beta   90.00
_cell.angle_gamma   90.00
#
_symmetry.space_group_name_H-M   'P 1'
#
loop_
_entity.id
_entity.type
_entity.pdbx_description
1 polymer ?
#
loop_
_entity_poly.entity_id
_entity_poly.type
_entity_poly.pdbx_seq_one_letter_code
_entity_poly.pdbx_strand_id
1 'polypeptide(L)'
;MKRKVMRMTMAIVLIGIVSLLGACGKSEPEQPVLNTVQEQTQAPVPEQKAEETFELHGDYAIDISDLGMALTFYLRIAEDNTFLLSANRQFSDNRGSGTIGELDGTYLMIYSDSTQEKSKTATFERVGPNLLFRSTLPYGSANISFERIDDDDPDLVYHLTADKYVYEDYYETYLGYQNIDELTYDYVLTLGPGAKYHLVSEASGGKLPVYEEKGSFRVLDSSMWITPQGGEELLGSIAEHGALELEVKPQATLGRLKTLFRVATTAQHAGRWFAQDVAGQSASLSLDYFGGYTFGTDSYTEEGTFEVTQGTIAFTQEGQDEPATGTKIGYELKAPFYAEEWNFYAEAIQGQFAGSTMVNEAYAATLAMNADGSYALEIADEENSLELVNETGTFTIAAGPMAYVITLNSEDETTRVGEIWPTGLNMTFDIDGTNYSFLLTK
;
A
#
# COMPACT_ATOMS: atom_id res chain seq x y z
N MET A 1 22.65 53.84 -20.70
CA MET A 1 21.86 54.77 -21.55
C MET A 1 20.95 53.97 -22.48
N LYS A 2 19.69 54.43 -22.67
CA LYS A 2 18.82 54.21 -23.84
C LYS A 2 18.69 52.79 -24.43
N ARG A 3 17.75 51.99 -23.90
CA ARG A 3 16.78 51.20 -24.71
C ARG A 3 15.54 50.70 -23.92
N LYS A 4 15.01 51.53 -23.03
CA LYS A 4 13.54 51.63 -22.82
C LYS A 4 13.05 52.88 -23.56
N VAL A 5 11.77 52.92 -23.95
CA VAL A 5 11.13 53.89 -24.85
C VAL A 5 11.50 53.74 -26.34
N MET A 6 10.58 53.19 -27.13
CA MET A 6 10.23 53.52 -28.54
C MET A 6 9.50 52.36 -29.24
N ARG A 7 8.31 51.97 -28.74
CA ARG A 7 7.24 51.27 -29.50
C ARG A 7 5.87 51.68 -28.94
N MET A 8 5.58 52.98 -29.03
CA MET A 8 4.29 53.57 -28.66
C MET A 8 3.98 54.73 -29.63
N THR A 9 3.77 54.37 -30.90
CA THR A 9 3.41 55.33 -31.98
C THR A 9 2.78 54.59 -33.17
N MET A 10 1.60 53.98 -32.97
CA MET A 10 0.68 53.72 -34.10
C MET A 10 -0.80 53.61 -33.65
N ALA A 11 -1.20 54.46 -32.70
CA ALA A 11 -2.55 55.01 -32.73
C ALA A 11 -2.52 56.30 -33.58
N ILE A 12 -3.67 56.76 -34.09
CA ILE A 12 -3.82 57.88 -35.06
C ILE A 12 -3.61 57.46 -36.54
N VAL A 13 -4.45 56.53 -37.01
CA VAL A 13 -5.13 56.63 -38.31
C VAL A 13 -6.59 56.18 -38.06
N LEU A 14 -7.57 56.73 -38.79
CA LEU A 14 -9.03 56.45 -38.67
C LEU A 14 -9.75 57.05 -37.46
N ILE A 15 -9.58 58.37 -37.25
CA ILE A 15 -10.74 59.24 -36.97
C ILE A 15 -10.85 60.21 -38.14
N GLY A 16 -11.97 60.17 -38.87
CA GLY A 16 -12.20 61.09 -39.98
C GLY A 16 -13.21 60.61 -41.01
N ILE A 17 -14.51 60.72 -40.71
CA ILE A 17 -15.50 61.50 -41.49
C ILE A 17 -16.88 61.37 -40.80
N VAL A 18 -17.67 62.44 -40.89
CA VAL A 18 -18.83 62.73 -40.05
C VAL A 18 -20.14 62.60 -40.83
N SER A 19 -21.15 61.98 -40.19
CA SER A 19 -22.61 62.09 -40.44
C SER A 19 -23.22 61.77 -41.82
N LEU A 20 -24.34 61.04 -41.84
CA LEU A 20 -25.63 61.49 -42.46
C LEU A 20 -26.80 60.51 -42.22
N LEU A 21 -27.78 60.97 -41.43
CA LEU A 21 -29.25 60.79 -41.46
C LEU A 21 -29.96 59.63 -42.20
N GLY A 22 -30.98 59.05 -41.51
CA GLY A 22 -32.20 58.47 -42.10
C GLY A 22 -32.28 56.93 -42.08
N ALA A 23 -33.42 56.28 -41.77
CA ALA A 23 -34.74 56.77 -41.36
C ALA A 23 -35.50 55.72 -40.52
N CYS A 24 -36.51 56.14 -39.75
CA CYS A 24 -37.42 55.24 -39.03
C CYS A 24 -38.43 54.56 -39.96
N GLY A 25 -38.84 53.33 -39.62
CA GLY A 25 -39.94 52.62 -40.25
C GLY A 25 -40.45 51.47 -39.37
N LYS A 26 -41.33 51.79 -38.41
CA LYS A 26 -42.00 50.80 -37.54
C LYS A 26 -43.32 50.35 -38.17
N SER A 27 -43.55 49.03 -38.22
CA SER A 27 -44.89 48.43 -38.30
C SER A 27 -44.87 46.99 -37.76
N GLU A 28 -45.36 46.81 -36.54
CA GLU A 28 -45.94 45.55 -36.03
C GLU A 28 -47.37 45.37 -36.61
N PRO A 29 -48.06 44.22 -36.42
CA PRO A 29 -47.66 42.97 -35.73
C PRO A 29 -47.56 41.81 -36.78
N GLU A 30 -47.62 40.49 -36.55
CA GLU A 30 -47.99 39.61 -35.41
C GLU A 30 -47.01 38.41 -35.29
N GLN A 31 -47.19 37.54 -34.29
CA GLN A 31 -46.57 36.21 -34.18
C GLN A 31 -47.58 35.13 -34.64
N PRO A 32 -47.13 33.95 -35.11
CA PRO A 32 -46.80 32.89 -34.15
C PRO A 32 -45.49 32.11 -34.41
N VAL A 33 -44.86 31.73 -33.29
CA VAL A 33 -44.02 30.54 -33.01
C VAL A 33 -44.16 29.34 -33.98
N LEU A 34 -43.15 28.48 -34.22
CA LEU A 34 -42.18 27.93 -33.24
C LEU A 34 -40.89 27.34 -33.88
N ASN A 35 -39.77 27.55 -33.20
CA ASN A 35 -38.39 27.02 -33.32
C ASN A 35 -38.05 25.87 -34.29
N THR A 36 -37.03 26.09 -35.14
CA THR A 36 -35.86 25.19 -35.25
C THR A 36 -34.65 25.96 -35.80
N VAL A 37 -33.57 26.10 -35.02
CA VAL A 37 -32.26 26.57 -35.51
C VAL A 37 -31.17 25.76 -34.82
N GLN A 38 -30.20 25.27 -35.60
CA GLN A 38 -29.08 24.48 -35.11
C GLN A 38 -28.05 25.38 -34.44
N GLU A 39 -27.61 25.03 -33.24
CA GLU A 39 -26.45 25.65 -32.61
C GLU A 39 -25.17 25.17 -33.29
N GLN A 40 -24.29 26.10 -33.66
CA GLN A 40 -22.93 25.78 -34.07
C GLN A 40 -22.06 25.67 -32.82
N THR A 41 -21.61 24.46 -32.52
CA THR A 41 -20.79 24.13 -31.35
C THR A 41 -19.48 24.92 -31.35
N GLN A 42 -19.31 25.82 -30.38
CA GLN A 42 -17.98 26.30 -30.01
C GLN A 42 -17.24 25.18 -29.27
N ALA A 43 -15.96 24.99 -29.61
CA ALA A 43 -15.12 24.00 -28.94
C ALA A 43 -15.00 24.34 -27.43
N PRO A 44 -15.01 23.34 -26.52
CA PRO A 44 -14.82 23.60 -25.10
C PRO A 44 -13.47 24.25 -24.84
N VAL A 45 -13.47 25.30 -24.01
CA VAL A 45 -12.26 25.77 -23.33
C VAL A 45 -11.84 24.63 -22.37
N PRO A 46 -10.55 24.26 -22.26
CA PRO A 46 -10.14 23.24 -21.31
C PRO A 46 -10.54 23.65 -19.89
N GLU A 47 -11.19 22.74 -19.18
CA GLU A 47 -11.63 22.98 -17.81
C GLU A 47 -10.43 23.31 -16.94
N GLN A 48 -10.52 24.40 -16.18
CA GLN A 48 -9.53 24.74 -15.17
C GLN A 48 -9.51 23.62 -14.14
N LYS A 49 -8.33 22.99 -13.95
CA LYS A 49 -8.10 21.96 -12.95
C LYS A 49 -8.58 22.48 -11.59
N ALA A 50 -9.71 21.98 -11.10
CA ALA A 50 -10.23 22.32 -9.79
C ALA A 50 -9.29 21.72 -8.74
N GLU A 51 -8.52 22.56 -8.07
CA GLU A 51 -7.72 22.14 -6.91
C GLU A 51 -8.68 21.76 -5.78
N GLU A 52 -8.74 20.47 -5.50
CA GLU A 52 -9.57 19.92 -4.43
C GLU A 52 -8.98 20.32 -3.07
N THR A 53 -9.77 21.06 -2.29
CA THR A 53 -9.34 21.56 -0.99
C THR A 53 -9.78 20.64 0.13
N PHE A 54 -8.83 19.93 0.74
CA PHE A 54 -9.10 19.10 1.92
C PHE A 54 -9.02 19.92 3.22
N GLU A 55 -10.03 19.80 4.05
CA GLU A 55 -10.06 20.32 5.42
C GLU A 55 -8.92 19.74 6.28
N LEU A 56 -8.49 20.46 7.33
CA LEU A 56 -7.47 19.98 8.27
C LEU A 56 -8.03 18.96 9.29
N HIS A 57 -9.32 19.05 9.63
CA HIS A 57 -9.95 18.10 10.54
C HIS A 57 -10.21 16.76 9.85
N GLY A 58 -10.12 15.67 10.61
CA GLY A 58 -10.27 14.30 10.14
C GLY A 58 -9.32 13.34 10.84
N ASP A 59 -9.34 12.08 10.39
CA ASP A 59 -8.44 11.03 10.87
C ASP A 59 -7.29 10.81 9.87
N TYR A 60 -6.15 10.40 10.40
CA TYR A 60 -4.92 10.16 9.65
C TYR A 60 -4.21 8.90 10.16
N ALA A 61 -3.59 8.16 9.24
CA ALA A 61 -2.62 7.11 9.53
C ALA A 61 -1.20 7.68 9.51
N ILE A 62 -0.32 7.21 10.37
CA ILE A 62 1.11 7.53 10.39
C ILE A 62 1.85 6.19 10.45
N ASP A 63 2.38 5.78 9.31
CA ASP A 63 3.29 4.64 9.18
C ASP A 63 4.73 5.13 9.29
N ILE A 64 5.54 4.44 10.09
CA ILE A 64 6.95 4.77 10.32
C ILE A 64 7.90 3.62 9.95
N SER A 65 7.42 2.66 9.14
CA SER A 65 8.21 1.52 8.63
C SER A 65 9.47 1.99 7.89
N ASP A 66 9.32 2.93 6.96
CA ASP A 66 10.43 3.55 6.22
C ASP A 66 11.43 4.29 7.15
N LEU A 67 10.96 4.76 8.32
CA LEU A 67 11.80 5.42 9.34
C LEU A 67 12.49 4.41 10.29
N GLY A 68 12.39 3.11 10.02
CA GLY A 68 13.11 2.04 10.72
C GLY A 68 12.32 1.34 11.83
N MET A 69 10.99 1.52 11.91
CA MET A 69 10.14 0.83 12.87
C MET A 69 8.82 0.39 12.20
N ALA A 70 8.57 -0.91 12.08
CA ALA A 70 7.30 -1.41 11.55
C ALA A 70 6.13 -1.13 12.52
N LEU A 71 5.59 0.08 12.45
CA LEU A 71 4.54 0.59 13.33
C LEU A 71 3.65 1.57 12.56
N THR A 72 2.35 1.34 12.62
CA THR A 72 1.34 2.34 12.24
C THR A 72 0.60 2.83 13.48
N PHE A 73 0.45 4.14 13.62
CA PHE A 73 -0.38 4.77 14.63
C PHE A 73 -1.26 5.87 13.99
N TYR A 74 -2.14 6.47 14.78
CA TYR A 74 -3.23 7.29 14.24
C TYR A 74 -3.28 8.67 14.89
N LEU A 75 -3.65 9.67 14.09
CA LEU A 75 -3.89 11.05 14.51
C LEU A 75 -5.32 11.44 14.13
N ARG A 76 -6.09 11.94 15.10
CA ARG A 76 -7.37 12.61 14.88
C ARG A 76 -7.20 14.09 15.12
N ILE A 77 -7.67 14.91 14.19
CA ILE A 77 -7.82 16.36 14.34
C ILE A 77 -9.31 16.68 14.32
N ALA A 78 -9.84 17.30 15.37
CA ALA A 78 -11.23 17.71 15.45
C ALA A 78 -11.46 19.09 14.80
N GLU A 79 -12.71 19.44 14.53
CA GLU A 79 -13.11 20.73 13.93
C GLU A 79 -12.66 21.96 14.74
N ASP A 80 -12.45 21.82 16.05
CA ASP A 80 -11.95 22.87 16.94
C ASP A 80 -10.41 22.96 16.99
N ASN A 81 -9.72 22.26 16.08
CA ASN A 81 -8.26 22.09 16.03
C ASN A 81 -7.65 21.44 17.28
N THR A 82 -8.44 20.75 18.12
CA THR A 82 -7.86 19.79 19.08
C THR A 82 -7.36 18.54 18.35
N PHE A 83 -6.32 17.90 18.88
CA PHE A 83 -5.77 16.67 18.33
C PHE A 83 -5.61 15.56 19.36
N LEU A 84 -5.64 14.32 18.88
CA LEU A 84 -5.39 13.10 19.64
C LEU A 84 -4.58 12.10 18.82
N LEU A 85 -3.42 11.71 19.34
CA LEU A 85 -2.61 10.59 18.86
C LEU A 85 -3.03 9.31 19.60
N SER A 86 -3.17 8.21 18.86
CA SER A 86 -3.56 6.91 19.40
C SER A 86 -2.88 5.75 18.70
N ALA A 87 -2.80 4.61 19.40
CA ALA A 87 -2.33 3.35 18.85
C ALA A 87 -3.39 2.62 18.00
N ASN A 88 -4.64 3.10 17.97
CA ASN A 88 -5.75 2.45 17.26
C ASN A 88 -6.74 3.45 16.64
N ARG A 89 -7.48 3.03 15.60
CA ARG A 89 -8.48 3.86 14.88
C ARG A 89 -9.73 4.20 15.71
N GLN A 90 -9.95 3.52 16.84
CA GLN A 90 -11.04 3.82 17.79
C GLN A 90 -10.68 5.01 18.70
N PHE A 91 -9.40 5.42 18.73
CA PHE A 91 -8.86 6.46 19.59
C PHE A 91 -9.12 6.22 21.08
N SER A 92 -9.13 4.96 21.52
CA SER A 92 -9.29 4.61 22.95
C SER A 92 -8.08 4.99 23.80
N ASP A 93 -6.90 5.03 23.17
CA ASP A 93 -5.62 5.20 23.85
C ASP A 93 -5.09 6.61 23.59
N ASN A 94 -4.88 7.40 24.64
CA ASN A 94 -4.22 8.70 24.50
C ASN A 94 -2.70 8.53 24.52
N ARG A 95 -2.06 8.72 23.36
CA ARG A 95 -0.60 8.75 23.18
C ARG A 95 -0.07 10.18 22.95
N GLY A 96 -0.91 11.19 23.13
CA GLY A 96 -0.59 12.59 22.95
C GLY A 96 -1.84 13.34 22.54
N SER A 97 -2.10 14.49 23.16
CA SER A 97 -3.27 15.31 22.84
C SER A 97 -2.95 16.78 23.08
N GLY A 98 -3.65 17.66 22.39
CA GLY A 98 -3.36 19.09 22.44
C GLY A 98 -4.19 19.90 21.46
N THR A 99 -3.66 21.04 21.04
CA THR A 99 -4.27 21.93 20.04
C THR A 99 -3.31 22.22 18.89
N ILE A 100 -3.86 22.60 17.74
CA ILE A 100 -3.09 23.00 16.56
C ILE A 100 -3.26 24.51 16.34
N GLY A 101 -2.13 25.22 16.24
CA GLY A 101 -2.07 26.58 15.71
C GLY A 101 -1.57 26.60 14.27
N GLU A 102 -1.86 27.67 13.54
CA GLU A 102 -1.33 27.92 12.20
C GLU A 102 -0.58 29.27 12.18
N LEU A 103 0.54 29.32 11.47
CA LEU A 103 1.25 30.55 11.14
C LEU A 103 1.86 30.43 9.74
N ASP A 104 1.45 31.31 8.83
CA ASP A 104 1.98 31.43 7.46
C ASP A 104 2.00 30.11 6.66
N GLY A 105 0.99 29.25 6.86
CA GLY A 105 0.87 27.94 6.20
C GLY A 105 1.61 26.78 6.89
N THR A 106 2.38 27.07 7.94
CA THR A 106 2.99 26.06 8.83
C THR A 106 2.10 25.84 10.04
N TYR A 107 1.79 24.58 10.32
CA TYR A 107 1.00 24.18 11.49
C TYR A 107 1.90 23.80 12.65
N LEU A 108 1.45 24.08 13.87
CA LEU A 108 2.13 23.79 15.13
C LEU A 108 1.20 23.03 16.06
N MET A 109 1.49 21.75 16.29
CA MET A 109 0.90 20.95 17.35
C MET A 109 1.48 21.37 18.69
N ILE A 110 0.63 21.75 19.64
CA ILE A 110 0.98 22.15 21.01
C ILE A 110 0.33 21.16 21.97
N TYR A 111 1.13 20.36 22.66
CA TYR A 111 0.62 19.29 23.52
C TYR A 111 0.07 19.85 24.84
N SER A 112 -1.00 19.27 25.37
CA SER A 112 -1.64 19.68 26.63
C SER A 112 -0.73 19.54 27.86
N ASP A 113 0.30 18.68 27.80
CA ASP A 113 1.33 18.50 28.84
C ASP A 113 2.59 19.36 28.62
N SER A 114 2.59 20.22 27.58
CA SER A 114 3.71 21.14 27.26
C SER A 114 3.84 22.25 28.31
N THR A 115 5.07 22.58 28.71
CA THR A 115 5.36 23.68 29.66
C THR A 115 6.49 24.57 29.13
N GLN A 116 6.69 25.75 29.73
CA GLN A 116 7.82 26.63 29.37
C GLN A 116 9.19 25.97 29.62
N GLU A 117 9.27 25.03 30.56
CA GLU A 117 10.49 24.31 30.94
C GLU A 117 10.70 23.06 30.08
N LYS A 118 9.62 22.50 29.53
CA LYS A 118 9.59 21.32 28.66
C LYS A 118 8.58 21.53 27.54
N SER A 119 8.98 22.32 26.54
CA SER A 119 8.15 22.56 25.36
C SER A 119 8.01 21.25 24.57
N LYS A 120 6.78 20.79 24.42
CA LYS A 120 6.42 19.59 23.66
C LYS A 120 5.52 20.02 22.50
N THR A 121 6.10 20.03 21.31
CA THR A 121 5.51 20.59 20.09
C THR A 121 5.98 19.81 18.86
N ALA A 122 5.17 19.78 17.81
CA ALA A 122 5.59 19.31 16.49
C ALA A 122 5.09 20.26 15.39
N THR A 123 5.86 20.45 14.31
CA THR A 123 5.44 21.25 13.15
C THR A 123 5.18 20.38 11.92
N PHE A 124 4.21 20.80 11.10
CA PHE A 124 3.92 20.16 9.82
C PHE A 124 3.40 21.17 8.78
N GLU A 125 3.49 20.78 7.51
CA GLU A 125 2.91 21.48 6.36
C GLU A 125 1.83 20.59 5.72
N ARG A 126 0.78 21.18 5.14
CA ARG A 126 -0.24 20.41 4.41
C ARG A 126 0.21 20.18 2.96
N VAL A 127 0.21 18.93 2.52
CA VAL A 127 0.55 18.51 1.14
C VAL A 127 -0.62 17.68 0.59
N GLY A 128 -1.47 18.31 -0.22
CA GLY A 128 -2.73 17.72 -0.65
C GLY A 128 -3.65 17.43 0.55
N PRO A 129 -4.15 16.19 0.74
CA PRO A 129 -4.87 15.80 1.94
C PRO A 129 -3.96 15.58 3.17
N ASN A 130 -2.66 15.40 2.98
CA ASN A 130 -1.73 14.84 3.97
C ASN A 130 -0.96 15.91 4.74
N LEU A 131 -0.37 15.50 5.87
CA LEU A 131 0.49 16.34 6.71
C LEU A 131 1.92 15.85 6.59
N LEU A 132 2.84 16.73 6.19
CA LEU A 132 4.28 16.45 6.10
C LEU A 132 4.98 17.08 7.31
N PHE A 133 5.54 16.27 8.20
CA PHE A 133 6.19 16.78 9.41
C PHE A 133 7.54 17.44 9.10
N ARG A 134 7.80 18.54 9.80
CA ARG A 134 9.04 19.35 9.70
C ARG A 134 9.82 19.39 11.02
N SER A 135 9.37 18.66 12.03
CA SER A 135 10.07 18.43 13.28
C SER A 135 9.68 17.09 13.88
N THR A 136 10.49 16.59 14.81
CA THR A 136 10.23 15.41 15.62
C THR A 136 8.81 15.41 16.19
N LEU A 137 8.12 14.26 16.16
CA LEU A 137 6.76 14.09 16.66
C LEU A 137 6.76 13.38 18.02
N PRO A 138 6.37 14.03 19.12
CA PRO A 138 6.23 13.37 20.42
C PRO A 138 5.07 12.36 20.44
N TYR A 139 5.35 11.09 20.75
CA TYR A 139 4.36 10.01 20.81
C TYR A 139 4.51 9.19 22.10
N GLY A 140 3.58 9.40 23.03
CA GLY A 140 3.62 8.85 24.38
C GLY A 140 4.83 9.36 25.14
N SER A 141 5.74 8.43 25.47
CA SER A 141 7.08 8.70 26.02
C SER A 141 8.20 8.73 24.98
N ALA A 142 7.90 8.39 23.72
CA ALA A 142 8.85 8.38 22.61
C ALA A 142 8.84 9.70 21.84
N ASN A 143 9.88 9.91 21.02
CA ASN A 143 10.00 11.03 20.10
C ASN A 143 10.35 10.45 18.73
N ILE A 144 9.43 10.55 17.78
CA ILE A 144 9.58 9.97 16.44
C ILE A 144 10.34 10.96 15.56
N SER A 145 11.47 10.52 14.99
CA SER A 145 12.21 11.29 13.98
C SER A 145 11.30 11.62 12.79
N PHE A 146 11.45 12.80 12.20
CA PHE A 146 10.61 13.25 11.09
C PHE A 146 11.21 13.00 9.71
N GLU A 147 12.46 12.53 9.66
CA GLU A 147 13.17 12.15 8.46
C GLU A 147 14.20 11.04 8.75
N ARG A 148 14.50 10.23 7.73
CA ARG A 148 15.59 9.24 7.69
C ARG A 148 16.15 9.22 6.27
N ILE A 149 17.48 9.16 6.14
CA ILE A 149 18.15 8.90 4.86
C ILE A 149 18.18 7.37 4.69
N ASP A 150 17.91 6.88 3.48
CA ASP A 150 18.05 5.46 3.17
C ASP A 150 19.51 5.01 3.30
N ASP A 151 19.74 3.80 3.82
CA ASP A 151 21.09 3.31 4.10
C ASP A 151 21.79 2.77 2.83
N ASP A 152 21.02 2.38 1.81
CA ASP A 152 21.51 1.88 0.52
C ASP A 152 21.51 2.97 -0.59
N ASP A 153 20.58 3.93 -0.55
CA ASP A 153 20.53 5.10 -1.44
C ASP A 153 20.57 6.45 -0.69
N PRO A 154 21.75 7.09 -0.51
CA PRO A 154 21.86 8.33 0.26
C PRO A 154 21.21 9.56 -0.41
N ASP A 155 20.74 9.48 -1.65
CA ASP A 155 19.94 10.53 -2.30
C ASP A 155 18.44 10.38 -1.96
N LEU A 156 18.00 9.25 -1.39
CA LEU A 156 16.64 8.99 -0.95
C LEU A 156 16.44 9.38 0.53
N VAL A 157 15.50 10.29 0.77
CA VAL A 157 15.13 10.75 2.12
C VAL A 157 13.66 10.45 2.38
N TYR A 158 13.40 9.58 3.35
CA TYR A 158 12.08 9.32 3.88
C TYR A 158 11.68 10.45 4.82
N HIS A 159 10.40 10.85 4.77
CA HIS A 159 9.83 11.86 5.65
C HIS A 159 8.58 11.32 6.35
N LEU A 160 8.41 11.70 7.61
CA LEU A 160 7.22 11.37 8.40
C LEU A 160 6.00 12.09 7.82
N THR A 161 5.01 11.32 7.36
CA THR A 161 3.72 11.83 6.88
C THR A 161 2.56 11.30 7.71
N ALA A 162 1.57 12.16 7.98
CA ALA A 162 0.23 11.72 8.36
C ALA A 162 -0.65 11.70 7.10
N ASP A 163 -1.09 10.51 6.73
CA ASP A 163 -1.87 10.22 5.54
C ASP A 163 -3.36 10.20 5.88
N LYS A 164 -4.12 11.14 5.31
CA LYS A 164 -5.51 11.36 5.69
C LYS A 164 -6.43 10.24 5.19
N TYR A 165 -7.38 9.83 6.01
CA TYR A 165 -8.49 9.00 5.55
C TYR A 165 -9.44 9.84 4.66
N VAL A 166 -9.33 9.63 3.34
CA VAL A 166 -10.14 10.21 2.26
C VAL A 166 -10.37 9.15 1.18
N TYR A 167 -11.58 9.07 0.63
CA TYR A 167 -11.98 8.01 -0.32
C TYR A 167 -11.90 6.57 0.24
N GLU A 168 -12.19 6.39 1.54
CA GLU A 168 -12.11 5.06 2.21
C GLU A 168 -12.94 3.97 1.51
N ASP A 169 -14.05 4.33 0.85
CA ASP A 169 -14.89 3.40 0.07
C ASP A 169 -14.16 2.72 -1.10
N TYR A 170 -12.96 3.19 -1.45
CA TYR A 170 -12.10 2.66 -2.52
C TYR A 170 -10.78 2.07 -1.98
N TYR A 171 -10.62 1.94 -0.66
CA TYR A 171 -9.38 1.39 -0.07
C TYR A 171 -9.37 -0.13 -0.18
N GLU A 172 -8.86 -0.61 -1.30
CA GLU A 172 -8.73 -2.03 -1.59
C GLU A 172 -7.45 -2.32 -2.38
N THR A 173 -7.10 -3.60 -2.42
CA THR A 173 -6.24 -4.14 -3.48
C THR A 173 -7.11 -4.45 -4.69
N TYR A 174 -6.72 -3.94 -5.85
CA TYR A 174 -7.34 -4.20 -7.14
C TYR A 174 -6.38 -4.93 -8.07
N LEU A 175 -6.93 -5.69 -8.99
CA LEU A 175 -6.16 -6.51 -9.92
C LEU A 175 -6.63 -6.30 -11.35
N GLY A 176 -5.67 -6.15 -12.25
CA GLY A 176 -5.91 -6.18 -13.68
C GLY A 176 -4.92 -7.10 -14.37
N TYR A 177 -5.20 -7.44 -15.61
CA TYR A 177 -4.22 -8.11 -16.48
C TYR A 177 -4.32 -7.56 -17.89
N GLN A 178 -3.24 -7.66 -18.66
CA GLN A 178 -3.22 -7.36 -20.09
C GLN A 178 -2.36 -8.38 -20.84
N ASN A 179 -2.79 -8.75 -22.03
CA ASN A 179 -2.00 -9.53 -22.98
C ASN A 179 -1.38 -8.58 -24.00
N ILE A 180 -0.05 -8.57 -24.08
CA ILE A 180 0.75 -7.72 -24.98
C ILE A 180 1.73 -8.64 -25.72
N ASP A 181 1.54 -8.76 -27.03
CA ASP A 181 2.20 -9.76 -27.87
C ASP A 181 2.02 -11.19 -27.31
N GLU A 182 3.09 -11.88 -26.93
CA GLU A 182 3.07 -13.24 -26.36
C GLU A 182 3.24 -13.25 -24.81
N LEU A 183 3.09 -12.09 -24.16
CA LEU A 183 3.23 -11.93 -22.71
C LEU A 183 1.93 -11.45 -22.06
N THR A 184 1.54 -12.12 -20.98
CA THR A 184 0.57 -11.60 -20.03
C THR A 184 1.31 -10.74 -19.00
N TYR A 185 0.72 -9.61 -18.64
CA TYR A 185 1.16 -8.74 -17.55
C TYR A 185 0.06 -8.69 -16.50
N ASP A 186 0.41 -9.05 -15.27
CA ASP A 186 -0.44 -9.03 -14.09
C ASP A 186 -0.17 -7.76 -13.28
N TYR A 187 -1.24 -7.05 -12.93
CA TYR A 187 -1.18 -5.77 -12.23
C TYR A 187 -1.81 -5.87 -10.84
N VAL A 188 -1.08 -5.41 -9.83
CA VAL A 188 -1.59 -5.23 -8.46
C VAL A 188 -1.62 -3.73 -8.16
N LEU A 189 -2.82 -3.17 -7.97
CA LEU A 189 -3.03 -1.76 -7.61
C LEU A 189 -3.60 -1.67 -6.21
N THR A 190 -2.83 -1.15 -5.26
CA THR A 190 -3.30 -0.85 -3.90
C THR A 190 -3.68 0.62 -3.79
N LEU A 191 -4.92 0.90 -3.38
CA LEU A 191 -5.38 2.24 -3.01
C LEU A 191 -5.49 2.35 -1.49
N GLY A 192 -5.04 3.45 -0.90
CA GLY A 192 -5.01 3.56 0.56
C GLY A 192 -4.93 4.99 1.13
N PRO A 193 -4.61 5.10 2.43
CA PRO A 193 -4.52 6.36 3.16
C PRO A 193 -3.75 7.46 2.44
N GLY A 194 -4.22 8.68 2.65
CA GLY A 194 -3.64 9.89 2.10
C GLY A 194 -3.84 10.05 0.60
N ALA A 195 -4.83 9.36 0.04
CA ALA A 195 -5.09 9.27 -1.39
C ALA A 195 -3.85 8.81 -2.18
N LYS A 196 -3.04 7.91 -1.59
CA LYS A 196 -1.86 7.31 -2.22
C LYS A 196 -2.26 6.03 -2.97
N TYR A 197 -1.61 5.78 -4.10
CA TYR A 197 -1.65 4.47 -4.76
C TYR A 197 -0.26 3.87 -4.94
N HIS A 198 -0.21 2.55 -4.95
CA HIS A 198 0.93 1.77 -5.40
C HIS A 198 0.47 0.77 -6.47
N LEU A 199 1.13 0.78 -7.63
CA LEU A 199 0.93 -0.17 -8.70
C LEU A 199 2.20 -1.01 -8.86
N VAL A 200 2.04 -2.33 -8.86
CA VAL A 200 3.06 -3.31 -9.27
C VAL A 200 2.58 -3.96 -10.57
N SER A 201 3.50 -4.18 -11.51
CA SER A 201 3.27 -4.86 -12.78
C SER A 201 4.34 -5.92 -12.99
N GLU A 202 3.93 -7.17 -13.16
CA GLU A 202 4.82 -8.32 -13.40
C GLU A 202 4.40 -9.05 -14.68
N ALA A 203 5.36 -9.48 -15.50
CA ALA A 203 5.08 -10.33 -16.65
C ALA A 203 4.97 -11.79 -16.22
N SER A 204 3.85 -12.44 -16.50
CA SER A 204 3.49 -13.75 -15.96
C SER A 204 4.58 -14.80 -16.23
N GLY A 205 5.00 -15.48 -15.16
CA GLY A 205 6.16 -16.39 -15.16
C GLY A 205 7.50 -15.73 -14.88
N GLY A 206 7.54 -14.50 -14.35
CA GLY A 206 8.74 -13.86 -13.80
C GLY A 206 9.86 -13.55 -14.82
N LYS A 207 9.52 -13.46 -16.10
CA LYS A 207 10.51 -13.39 -17.21
C LYS A 207 11.10 -12.00 -17.45
N LEU A 208 10.48 -10.95 -16.89
CA LEU A 208 10.88 -9.57 -17.05
C LEU A 208 10.99 -8.90 -15.68
N PRO A 209 11.82 -7.83 -15.54
CA PRO A 209 11.88 -7.07 -14.30
C PRO A 209 10.49 -6.53 -13.91
N VAL A 210 10.16 -6.65 -12.62
CA VAL A 210 8.97 -6.03 -12.04
C VAL A 210 9.02 -4.52 -12.25
N TYR A 211 7.87 -3.93 -12.58
CA TYR A 211 7.71 -2.50 -12.71
C TYR A 211 6.81 -1.97 -11.60
N GLU A 212 7.29 -0.96 -10.87
CA GLU A 212 6.55 -0.27 -9.81
C GLU A 212 6.23 1.17 -10.20
N GLU A 213 5.05 1.64 -9.79
CA GLU A 213 4.62 3.03 -9.90
C GLU A 213 3.88 3.46 -8.63
N LYS A 214 4.38 4.52 -7.98
CA LYS A 214 3.72 5.19 -6.85
C LYS A 214 3.14 6.52 -7.32
N GLY A 215 2.07 6.96 -6.67
CA GLY A 215 1.44 8.25 -6.97
C GLY A 215 0.28 8.58 -6.04
N SER A 216 -0.53 9.56 -6.42
CA SER A 216 -1.78 9.90 -5.74
C SER A 216 -2.99 9.60 -6.62
N PHE A 217 -4.16 9.44 -6.01
CA PHE A 217 -5.44 9.34 -6.70
C PHE A 217 -6.45 10.35 -6.16
N ARG A 218 -7.54 10.58 -6.90
CA ARG A 218 -8.73 11.30 -6.42
C ARG A 218 -9.98 10.77 -7.09
N VAL A 219 -11.12 10.90 -6.42
CA VAL A 219 -12.41 10.38 -6.91
C VAL A 219 -13.46 11.48 -6.88
N LEU A 220 -14.21 11.60 -7.97
CA LEU A 220 -15.39 12.47 -8.06
C LEU A 220 -16.44 11.79 -8.92
N ASP A 221 -17.64 11.63 -8.37
CA ASP A 221 -18.75 10.88 -8.97
C ASP A 221 -18.30 9.47 -9.44
N SER A 222 -18.43 9.15 -10.73
CA SER A 222 -18.00 7.87 -11.34
C SER A 222 -16.64 7.96 -12.05
N SER A 223 -15.85 8.98 -11.73
CA SER A 223 -14.52 9.22 -12.31
C SER A 223 -13.45 9.09 -11.25
N MET A 224 -12.34 8.44 -11.61
CA MET A 224 -11.13 8.37 -10.81
C MET A 224 -9.98 8.98 -11.60
N TRP A 225 -9.13 9.75 -10.94
CA TRP A 225 -7.90 10.25 -11.52
C TRP A 225 -6.72 9.68 -10.76
N ILE A 226 -5.67 9.28 -11.48
CA ILE A 226 -4.38 8.90 -10.90
C ILE A 226 -3.32 9.91 -11.37
N THR A 227 -2.46 10.34 -10.46
CA THR A 227 -1.29 11.18 -10.73
C THR A 227 -0.04 10.42 -10.34
N PRO A 228 0.65 9.77 -11.29
CA PRO A 228 1.95 9.13 -11.06
C PRO A 228 2.98 10.12 -10.52
N GLN A 229 3.90 9.66 -9.69
CA GLN A 229 4.98 10.51 -9.17
C GLN A 229 5.82 11.08 -10.32
N GLY A 230 5.86 12.41 -10.44
CA GLY A 230 6.54 13.12 -11.54
C GLY A 230 5.82 13.04 -12.90
N GLY A 231 4.60 12.47 -12.95
CA GLY A 231 3.78 12.36 -14.15
C GLY A 231 2.67 13.42 -14.24
N GLU A 232 1.91 13.36 -15.34
CA GLU A 232 0.66 14.12 -15.51
C GLU A 232 -0.52 13.35 -14.91
N GLU A 233 -1.58 14.06 -14.53
CA GLU A 233 -2.82 13.45 -14.02
C GLU A 233 -3.60 12.79 -15.17
N LEU A 234 -4.06 11.56 -14.94
CA LEU A 234 -4.73 10.71 -15.91
C LEU A 234 -6.16 10.43 -15.45
N LEU A 235 -7.12 10.59 -16.37
CA LEU A 235 -8.53 10.25 -16.12
C LEU A 235 -8.78 8.77 -16.42
N GLY A 236 -9.44 8.10 -15.47
CA GLY A 236 -10.11 6.81 -15.64
C GLY A 236 -11.54 6.86 -15.12
N SER A 237 -12.19 5.70 -15.07
CA SER A 237 -13.60 5.59 -14.68
C SER A 237 -13.84 4.48 -13.67
N ILE A 238 -14.90 4.65 -12.87
CA ILE A 238 -15.42 3.66 -11.94
C ILE A 238 -16.63 3.02 -12.60
N ALA A 239 -16.54 1.73 -12.87
CA ALA A 239 -17.58 0.91 -13.49
C ALA A 239 -18.47 0.23 -12.44
N GLU A 240 -19.41 -0.60 -12.89
CA GLU A 240 -20.28 -1.39 -12.01
C GLU A 240 -19.45 -2.24 -11.03
N HIS A 241 -19.99 -2.43 -9.82
CA HIS A 241 -19.34 -3.17 -8.72
C HIS A 241 -17.96 -2.63 -8.28
N GLY A 242 -17.66 -1.36 -8.55
CA GLY A 242 -16.43 -0.70 -8.10
C GLY A 242 -15.18 -1.07 -8.89
N ALA A 243 -15.33 -1.75 -10.04
CA ALA A 243 -14.21 -1.99 -10.94
C ALA A 243 -13.66 -0.67 -11.50
N LEU A 244 -12.34 -0.55 -11.67
CA LEU A 244 -11.68 0.68 -12.10
C LEU A 244 -11.11 0.50 -13.50
N GLU A 245 -11.31 1.45 -14.40
CA GLU A 245 -10.68 1.44 -15.72
C GLU A 245 -9.64 2.57 -15.80
N LEU A 246 -8.36 2.20 -15.77
CA LEU A 246 -7.22 3.11 -15.58
C LEU A 246 -6.15 2.91 -16.67
N GLU A 247 -5.41 3.97 -17.00
CA GLU A 247 -4.26 3.88 -17.92
C GLU A 247 -2.93 3.70 -17.17
N VAL A 248 -2.40 2.48 -17.24
CA VAL A 248 -1.20 2.05 -16.49
C VAL A 248 -0.10 1.57 -17.44
N LYS A 249 1.16 1.61 -16.99
CA LYS A 249 2.28 1.07 -17.75
C LYS A 249 2.51 -0.42 -17.43
N PRO A 250 2.70 -1.29 -18.44
CA PRO A 250 3.12 -2.68 -18.23
C PRO A 250 4.57 -2.77 -17.75
N GLN A 251 5.43 -1.90 -18.27
CA GLN A 251 6.84 -1.77 -17.88
C GLN A 251 7.35 -0.36 -18.22
N ALA A 252 8.47 0.05 -17.63
CA ALA A 252 9.00 1.41 -17.75
C ALA A 252 9.16 1.93 -19.20
N THR A 253 9.52 1.04 -20.14
CA THR A 253 9.78 1.34 -21.56
C THR A 253 8.53 1.35 -22.45
N LEU A 254 7.39 0.82 -21.98
CA LEU A 254 6.14 0.82 -22.74
C LEU A 254 5.27 2.04 -22.44
N GLY A 255 4.39 2.35 -23.38
CA GLY A 255 3.33 3.33 -23.20
C GLY A 255 2.29 2.85 -22.18
N ARG A 256 1.47 3.77 -21.69
CA ARG A 256 0.30 3.41 -20.89
C ARG A 256 -0.74 2.72 -21.76
N LEU A 257 -1.44 1.77 -21.17
CA LEU A 257 -2.55 1.04 -21.78
C LEU A 257 -3.71 1.00 -20.79
N LYS A 258 -4.93 1.01 -21.31
CA LYS A 258 -6.16 0.94 -20.52
C LYS A 258 -6.37 -0.46 -19.96
N THR A 259 -6.36 -0.58 -18.64
CA THR A 259 -6.53 -1.83 -17.88
C THR A 259 -7.82 -1.77 -17.08
N LEU A 260 -8.57 -2.87 -17.08
CA LEU A 260 -9.69 -3.07 -16.16
C LEU A 260 -9.17 -3.73 -14.88
N PHE A 261 -9.33 -3.01 -13.77
CA PHE A 261 -9.01 -3.44 -12.43
C PHE A 261 -10.29 -3.88 -11.69
N ARG A 262 -10.22 -4.98 -10.95
CA ARG A 262 -11.32 -5.51 -10.12
C ARG A 262 -10.84 -5.67 -8.68
N VAL A 263 -11.73 -5.45 -7.71
CA VAL A 263 -11.43 -5.66 -6.28
C VAL A 263 -10.98 -7.11 -6.06
N ALA A 264 -9.87 -7.27 -5.36
CA ALA A 264 -9.20 -8.54 -5.15
C ALA A 264 -9.77 -9.30 -3.96
N THR A 265 -11.00 -9.81 -4.11
CA THR A 265 -11.71 -10.54 -3.03
C THR A 265 -10.96 -11.79 -2.52
N THR A 266 -9.97 -12.28 -3.27
CA THR A 266 -9.09 -13.40 -2.91
C THR A 266 -7.63 -13.02 -2.65
N ALA A 267 -7.20 -11.76 -2.80
CA ALA A 267 -5.77 -11.36 -2.68
C ALA A 267 -5.13 -11.74 -1.35
N GLN A 268 -5.87 -11.69 -0.24
CA GLN A 268 -5.36 -12.08 1.08
C GLN A 268 -5.07 -13.60 1.20
N HIS A 269 -5.42 -14.38 0.18
CA HIS A 269 -5.27 -15.84 0.10
C HIS A 269 -4.33 -16.27 -1.04
N ALA A 270 -4.14 -15.40 -2.03
CA ALA A 270 -3.22 -15.58 -3.14
C ALA A 270 -1.76 -15.74 -2.65
N GLY A 271 -0.93 -16.33 -3.51
CA GLY A 271 0.47 -16.63 -3.26
C GLY A 271 0.80 -18.11 -3.42
N ARG A 272 2.05 -18.46 -3.11
CA ARG A 272 2.57 -19.83 -3.22
C ARG A 272 2.61 -20.49 -1.84
N TRP A 273 2.24 -21.75 -1.83
CA TRP A 273 2.03 -22.57 -0.66
C TRP A 273 2.72 -23.92 -0.88
N PHE A 274 3.47 -24.41 0.10
CA PHE A 274 4.18 -25.68 -0.03
C PHE A 274 3.92 -26.58 1.18
N ALA A 275 3.78 -27.87 0.90
CA ALA A 275 3.57 -28.93 1.89
C ALA A 275 4.52 -30.10 1.57
N GLN A 276 4.80 -30.92 2.58
CA GLN A 276 5.43 -32.21 2.41
C GLN A 276 4.73 -33.22 3.32
N ASP A 277 4.45 -34.42 2.81
CA ASP A 277 3.78 -35.47 3.56
C ASP A 277 4.77 -36.31 4.41
N VAL A 278 4.23 -37.23 5.21
CA VAL A 278 5.04 -38.15 6.04
C VAL A 278 5.86 -39.17 5.25
N ALA A 279 5.61 -39.35 3.95
CA ALA A 279 6.43 -40.16 3.05
C ALA A 279 7.54 -39.35 2.36
N GLY A 280 7.57 -38.03 2.54
CA GLY A 280 8.53 -37.11 1.93
C GLY A 280 8.12 -36.59 0.55
N GLN A 281 6.91 -36.88 0.07
CA GLN A 281 6.37 -36.33 -1.17
C GLN A 281 6.06 -34.84 -0.99
N SER A 282 6.67 -34.01 -1.83
CA SER A 282 6.42 -32.58 -1.85
C SER A 282 5.18 -32.24 -2.68
N ALA A 283 4.44 -31.25 -2.21
CA ALA A 283 3.35 -30.60 -2.93
C ALA A 283 3.53 -29.09 -2.97
N SER A 284 3.07 -28.50 -4.06
CA SER A 284 2.97 -27.06 -4.24
C SER A 284 1.55 -26.69 -4.64
N LEU A 285 1.07 -25.57 -4.11
CA LEU A 285 -0.21 -24.97 -4.43
C LEU A 285 0.03 -23.49 -4.70
N SER A 286 -0.35 -23.04 -5.89
CA SER A 286 -0.36 -21.62 -6.24
C SER A 286 -1.81 -21.17 -6.25
N LEU A 287 -2.14 -20.21 -5.39
CA LEU A 287 -3.43 -19.53 -5.38
C LEU A 287 -3.24 -18.21 -6.11
N ASP A 288 -3.94 -18.01 -7.21
CA ASP A 288 -3.88 -16.74 -7.92
C ASP A 288 -4.79 -15.68 -7.29
N TYR A 289 -4.60 -14.46 -7.75
CA TYR A 289 -5.27 -13.27 -7.27
C TYR A 289 -6.73 -13.13 -7.77
N PHE A 290 -7.15 -13.92 -8.76
CA PHE A 290 -8.48 -13.91 -9.38
C PHE A 290 -9.39 -15.04 -8.89
N GLY A 291 -8.90 -15.93 -8.03
CA GLY A 291 -9.65 -17.12 -7.61
C GLY A 291 -9.45 -18.32 -8.54
N GLY A 292 -8.31 -18.42 -9.24
CA GLY A 292 -7.80 -19.64 -9.85
C GLY A 292 -6.75 -20.32 -8.95
N TYR A 293 -6.57 -21.63 -9.09
CA TYR A 293 -5.50 -22.36 -8.41
C TYR A 293 -4.82 -23.38 -9.31
N THR A 294 -3.56 -23.68 -8.98
CA THR A 294 -2.80 -24.81 -9.53
C THR A 294 -2.21 -25.60 -8.38
N PHE A 295 -2.58 -26.87 -8.24
CA PHE A 295 -1.96 -27.82 -7.32
C PHE A 295 -1.04 -28.79 -8.10
N GLY A 296 0.13 -29.09 -7.57
CA GLY A 296 1.07 -30.01 -8.19
C GLY A 296 1.96 -30.77 -7.20
N THR A 297 2.19 -32.05 -7.50
CA THR A 297 3.21 -32.91 -6.91
C THR A 297 4.10 -33.48 -8.03
N ASP A 298 5.14 -34.25 -7.69
CA ASP A 298 6.02 -34.91 -8.67
C ASP A 298 5.30 -35.82 -9.69
N SER A 299 4.06 -36.25 -9.41
CA SER A 299 3.33 -37.23 -10.24
C SER A 299 1.92 -36.81 -10.68
N TYR A 300 1.43 -35.66 -10.22
CA TYR A 300 0.08 -35.18 -10.47
C TYR A 300 0.02 -33.66 -10.52
N THR A 301 -0.86 -33.10 -11.35
CA THR A 301 -1.14 -31.67 -11.42
C THR A 301 -2.63 -31.47 -11.70
N GLU A 302 -3.24 -30.50 -11.05
CA GLU A 302 -4.59 -30.04 -11.36
C GLU A 302 -4.68 -28.52 -11.31
N GLU A 303 -5.63 -27.99 -12.06
CA GLU A 303 -5.99 -26.57 -12.11
C GLU A 303 -7.49 -26.45 -11.83
N GLY A 304 -7.92 -25.28 -11.35
CA GLY A 304 -9.32 -25.04 -11.01
C GLY A 304 -9.54 -23.63 -10.49
N THR A 305 -10.67 -23.40 -9.84
CA THR A 305 -11.03 -22.12 -9.19
C THR A 305 -11.17 -22.27 -7.68
N PHE A 306 -11.06 -21.17 -6.95
CA PHE A 306 -11.31 -21.12 -5.52
C PHE A 306 -12.13 -19.90 -5.09
N GLU A 307 -13.02 -20.11 -4.12
CA GLU A 307 -13.79 -19.06 -3.46
C GLU A 307 -13.50 -19.06 -1.95
N VAL A 308 -13.64 -17.91 -1.29
CA VAL A 308 -13.38 -17.77 0.15
C VAL A 308 -14.63 -17.31 0.88
N THR A 309 -14.97 -17.98 1.98
CA THR A 309 -16.04 -17.57 2.89
C THR A 309 -15.62 -17.82 4.34
N GLN A 310 -15.50 -16.75 5.13
CA GLN A 310 -15.25 -16.80 6.59
C GLN A 310 -14.02 -17.64 7.01
N GLY A 311 -12.96 -17.67 6.21
CA GLY A 311 -11.73 -18.43 6.47
C GLY A 311 -11.70 -19.86 5.92
N THR A 312 -12.85 -20.36 5.47
CA THR A 312 -12.94 -21.56 4.61
C THR A 312 -12.65 -21.15 3.17
N ILE A 313 -11.87 -21.98 2.47
CA ILE A 313 -11.63 -21.88 1.03
C ILE A 313 -12.28 -23.09 0.34
N ALA A 314 -13.06 -22.86 -0.71
CA ALA A 314 -13.69 -23.91 -1.51
C ALA A 314 -12.97 -23.97 -2.87
N PHE A 315 -12.37 -25.13 -3.19
CA PHE A 315 -11.61 -25.40 -4.42
C PHE A 315 -12.44 -26.24 -5.38
N THR A 316 -12.68 -25.75 -6.59
CA THR A 316 -13.41 -26.44 -7.65
C THR A 316 -12.46 -26.80 -8.79
N GLN A 317 -12.10 -28.08 -8.91
CA GLN A 317 -11.22 -28.56 -9.98
C GLN A 317 -11.86 -28.35 -11.36
N GLU A 318 -11.06 -28.00 -12.38
CA GLU A 318 -11.58 -27.83 -13.74
C GLU A 318 -12.30 -29.10 -14.23
N GLY A 319 -13.54 -28.94 -14.71
CA GLY A 319 -14.38 -30.04 -15.17
C GLY A 319 -15.10 -30.82 -14.07
N GLN A 320 -15.04 -30.40 -12.80
CA GLN A 320 -15.87 -30.89 -11.71
C GLN A 320 -16.84 -29.80 -11.19
N ASP A 321 -18.00 -30.21 -10.69
CA ASP A 321 -19.03 -29.31 -10.14
C ASP A 321 -19.04 -29.26 -8.59
N GLU A 322 -18.39 -30.22 -7.92
CA GLU A 322 -18.40 -30.35 -6.45
C GLU A 322 -17.08 -29.81 -5.86
N PRO A 323 -17.12 -28.77 -5.01
CA PRO A 323 -15.91 -28.18 -4.44
C PRO A 323 -15.36 -28.98 -3.26
N ALA A 324 -14.03 -29.07 -3.20
CA ALA A 324 -13.25 -29.54 -2.06
C ALA A 324 -12.97 -28.38 -1.09
N THR A 325 -13.25 -28.52 0.21
CA THR A 325 -13.10 -27.42 1.18
C THR A 325 -11.82 -27.52 2.01
N GLY A 326 -11.02 -26.46 2.02
CA GLY A 326 -9.91 -26.25 2.94
C GLY A 326 -10.16 -25.12 3.95
N THR A 327 -9.27 -24.97 4.94
CA THR A 327 -9.30 -23.92 5.97
C THR A 327 -7.96 -23.19 6.02
N LYS A 328 -7.98 -21.85 5.98
CA LYS A 328 -6.78 -21.01 6.11
C LYS A 328 -6.74 -20.33 7.47
N ILE A 329 -5.60 -20.40 8.16
CA ILE A 329 -5.32 -19.65 9.39
C ILE A 329 -3.95 -18.98 9.24
N GLY A 330 -3.95 -17.68 8.94
CA GLY A 330 -2.72 -16.91 8.75
C GLY A 330 -1.85 -17.44 7.61
N TYR A 331 -0.72 -18.05 7.98
CA TYR A 331 0.28 -18.63 7.07
C TYR A 331 0.17 -20.16 6.94
N GLU A 332 -0.85 -20.79 7.55
CA GLU A 332 -1.20 -22.21 7.38
C GLU A 332 -2.47 -22.35 6.52
N LEU A 333 -2.48 -23.34 5.62
CA LEU A 333 -3.63 -23.72 4.79
C LEU A 333 -3.77 -25.24 4.79
N LYS A 334 -4.88 -25.76 5.32
CA LYS A 334 -5.20 -27.19 5.33
C LYS A 334 -6.25 -27.47 4.28
N ALA A 335 -5.95 -28.28 3.27
CA ALA A 335 -6.85 -28.52 2.15
C ALA A 335 -6.68 -29.92 1.54
N PRO A 336 -7.77 -30.58 1.13
CA PRO A 336 -7.69 -31.88 0.46
C PRO A 336 -7.38 -31.71 -1.04
N PHE A 337 -6.35 -32.40 -1.53
CA PHE A 337 -5.97 -32.49 -2.94
C PHE A 337 -5.51 -33.91 -3.26
N TYR A 338 -5.81 -34.40 -4.47
CA TYR A 338 -5.45 -35.76 -4.90
C TYR A 338 -5.89 -36.88 -3.92
N ALA A 339 -7.05 -36.70 -3.28
CA ALA A 339 -7.63 -37.56 -2.24
C ALA A 339 -6.84 -37.67 -0.91
N GLU A 340 -5.88 -36.77 -0.68
CA GLU A 340 -5.10 -36.66 0.57
C GLU A 340 -5.28 -35.27 1.19
N GLU A 341 -5.17 -35.16 2.53
CA GLU A 341 -5.21 -33.87 3.23
C GLU A 341 -3.79 -33.31 3.37
N TRP A 342 -3.55 -32.13 2.80
CA TRP A 342 -2.26 -31.45 2.84
C TRP A 342 -2.30 -30.29 3.83
N ASN A 343 -1.21 -30.13 4.61
CA ASN A 343 -0.97 -28.97 5.45
C ASN A 343 0.10 -28.09 4.79
N PHE A 344 -0.33 -27.07 4.04
CA PHE A 344 0.58 -26.14 3.39
C PHE A 344 0.94 -24.98 4.31
N TYR A 345 2.17 -24.53 4.15
CA TYR A 345 2.68 -23.29 4.71
C TYR A 345 2.95 -22.29 3.57
N ALA A 346 2.72 -21.01 3.82
CA ALA A 346 2.95 -19.96 2.84
C ALA A 346 4.46 -19.78 2.55
N GLU A 347 4.80 -19.46 1.29
CA GLU A 347 6.19 -19.23 0.87
C GLU A 347 6.90 -18.19 1.75
N ALA A 348 6.19 -17.16 2.22
CA ALA A 348 6.72 -16.09 3.07
C ALA A 348 7.45 -16.60 4.33
N ILE A 349 7.02 -17.73 4.91
CA ILE A 349 7.56 -18.27 6.17
C ILE A 349 8.48 -19.49 6.00
N GLN A 350 8.76 -19.90 4.75
CA GLN A 350 9.55 -21.09 4.43
C GLN A 350 10.93 -20.77 3.83
N GLY A 351 11.83 -21.75 3.89
CA GLY A 351 13.20 -21.62 3.43
C GLY A 351 14.14 -21.19 4.55
N GLN A 352 15.32 -20.69 4.18
CA GLN A 352 16.35 -20.28 5.11
C GLN A 352 16.23 -18.77 5.39
N PHE A 353 16.30 -18.41 6.67
CA PHE A 353 16.41 -17.04 7.16
C PHE A 353 17.72 -16.90 7.92
N ALA A 354 18.38 -15.75 7.81
CA ALA A 354 19.60 -15.43 8.53
C ALA A 354 19.53 -14.02 9.14
N GLY A 355 20.26 -13.79 10.21
CA GLY A 355 20.38 -12.47 10.83
C GLY A 355 21.35 -12.49 12.00
N SER A 356 21.75 -11.31 12.46
CA SER A 356 22.63 -11.14 13.61
C SER A 356 21.96 -10.37 14.75
N THR A 357 22.61 -10.40 15.90
CA THR A 357 22.20 -9.70 17.12
C THR A 357 22.13 -8.18 16.95
N MET A 358 21.07 -7.57 17.50
CA MET A 358 20.91 -6.10 17.50
C MET A 358 21.70 -5.36 18.62
N VAL A 359 22.69 -6.01 19.24
CA VAL A 359 23.39 -5.55 20.46
C VAL A 359 24.91 -5.81 20.39
N ASN A 360 25.64 -5.63 21.50
CA ASN A 360 27.11 -5.58 21.50
C ASN A 360 27.81 -6.93 21.24
N GLU A 361 27.20 -8.03 21.65
CA GLU A 361 27.65 -9.38 21.34
C GLU A 361 27.35 -9.70 19.87
N ALA A 362 28.31 -10.20 19.10
CA ALA A 362 28.15 -10.52 17.68
C ALA A 362 27.84 -12.01 17.48
N TYR A 363 26.55 -12.36 17.45
CA TYR A 363 26.09 -13.72 17.16
C TYR A 363 25.30 -13.72 15.85
N ALA A 364 25.54 -14.73 15.02
CA ALA A 364 24.78 -15.01 13.81
C ALA A 364 23.81 -16.16 14.06
N ALA A 365 22.58 -16.01 13.62
CA ALA A 365 21.55 -17.04 13.65
C ALA A 365 21.09 -17.39 12.24
N THR A 366 20.91 -18.69 11.99
CA THR A 366 20.31 -19.24 10.77
C THR A 366 19.13 -20.13 11.16
N LEU A 367 17.96 -19.87 10.58
CA LEU A 367 16.73 -20.63 10.81
C LEU A 367 16.20 -21.15 9.47
N ALA A 368 16.19 -22.47 9.28
CA ALA A 368 15.55 -23.13 8.15
C ALA A 368 14.13 -23.59 8.54
N MET A 369 13.14 -23.28 7.71
CA MET A 369 11.72 -23.55 7.90
C MET A 369 11.19 -24.41 6.75
N ASN A 370 10.75 -25.64 7.04
CA ASN A 370 10.50 -26.66 6.03
C ASN A 370 9.00 -26.85 5.71
N ALA A 371 8.72 -27.59 4.63
CA ALA A 371 7.35 -27.83 4.14
C ALA A 371 6.59 -28.96 4.85
N ASP A 372 7.29 -29.79 5.63
CA ASP A 372 6.73 -30.81 6.52
C ASP A 372 6.32 -30.25 7.91
N GLY A 373 6.55 -28.96 8.16
CA GLY A 373 6.33 -28.33 9.47
C GLY A 373 7.51 -28.44 10.43
N SER A 374 8.66 -28.95 9.96
CA SER A 374 9.91 -28.97 10.74
C SER A 374 10.72 -27.67 10.62
N TYR A 375 11.64 -27.46 11.55
CA TYR A 375 12.66 -26.41 11.48
C TYR A 375 14.04 -26.92 11.87
N ALA A 376 15.08 -26.19 11.48
CA ALA A 376 16.44 -26.31 12.00
C ALA A 376 16.98 -24.92 12.35
N LEU A 377 17.52 -24.74 13.54
CA LEU A 377 18.08 -23.48 14.07
C LEU A 377 19.55 -23.69 14.44
N GLU A 378 20.42 -22.86 13.89
CA GLU A 378 21.83 -22.75 14.26
C GLU A 378 22.10 -21.32 14.75
N ILE A 379 22.77 -21.17 15.90
CA ILE A 379 23.30 -19.89 16.37
C ILE A 379 24.78 -20.08 16.71
N ALA A 380 25.62 -19.21 16.17
CA ALA A 380 27.07 -19.24 16.38
C ALA A 380 27.63 -17.85 16.71
N ASP A 381 28.75 -17.84 17.42
CA ASP A 381 29.58 -16.65 17.66
C ASP A 381 30.29 -16.23 16.36
N GLU A 382 30.09 -14.98 15.90
CA GLU A 382 30.68 -14.50 14.64
C GLU A 382 32.21 -14.37 14.70
N GLU A 383 32.80 -14.08 15.86
CA GLU A 383 34.24 -13.83 15.99
C GLU A 383 35.06 -15.13 15.90
N ASN A 384 34.49 -16.25 16.33
CA ASN A 384 35.22 -17.52 16.50
C ASN A 384 34.51 -18.76 15.96
N SER A 385 33.28 -18.63 15.44
CA SER A 385 32.45 -19.71 14.89
C SER A 385 32.17 -20.84 15.88
N LEU A 386 32.09 -20.53 17.18
CA LEU A 386 31.61 -21.46 18.20
C LEU A 386 30.10 -21.62 18.07
N GLU A 387 29.66 -22.86 17.90
CA GLU A 387 28.24 -23.25 17.98
C GLU A 387 27.73 -22.99 19.41
N LEU A 388 26.66 -22.18 19.51
CA LEU A 388 25.98 -21.81 20.77
C LEU A 388 24.63 -22.53 20.89
N VAL A 389 23.92 -22.67 19.78
CA VAL A 389 22.64 -23.38 19.67
C VAL A 389 22.63 -24.18 18.37
N ASN A 390 22.21 -25.44 18.44
CA ASN A 390 21.92 -26.28 17.28
C ASN A 390 20.70 -27.14 17.62
N GLU A 391 19.56 -26.83 17.02
CA GLU A 391 18.25 -27.37 17.38
C GLU A 391 17.45 -27.76 16.14
N THR A 392 16.71 -28.86 16.24
CA THR A 392 15.70 -29.26 15.27
C THR A 392 14.39 -29.55 15.99
N GLY A 393 13.27 -29.37 15.29
CA GLY A 393 11.96 -29.60 15.88
C GLY A 393 10.83 -29.27 14.94
N THR A 394 9.66 -28.95 15.50
CA THR A 394 8.45 -28.57 14.75
C THR A 394 7.98 -27.17 15.10
N PHE A 395 7.36 -26.47 14.14
CA PHE A 395 6.81 -25.15 14.38
C PHE A 395 5.27 -25.12 14.32
N THR A 396 4.67 -24.17 15.03
CA THR A 396 3.23 -23.87 14.95
C THR A 396 3.01 -22.36 14.88
N ILE A 397 1.91 -21.94 14.23
CA ILE A 397 1.61 -20.53 14.02
C ILE A 397 0.25 -20.18 14.62
N ALA A 398 0.19 -19.08 15.37
CA ALA A 398 -1.02 -18.58 16.01
C ALA A 398 -1.19 -17.08 15.78
N ALA A 399 -2.43 -16.59 15.79
CA ALA A 399 -2.70 -15.17 15.77
C ALA A 399 -2.34 -14.54 17.12
N GLY A 400 -1.38 -13.61 17.14
CA GLY A 400 -1.06 -12.78 18.29
C GLY A 400 -1.88 -11.47 18.31
N PRO A 401 -1.64 -10.59 19.31
CA PRO A 401 -2.39 -9.35 19.46
C PRO A 401 -1.99 -8.24 18.47
N MET A 402 -0.79 -8.35 17.87
CA MET A 402 -0.23 -7.36 16.92
C MET A 402 0.26 -8.00 15.61
N ALA A 403 0.86 -9.19 15.70
CA ALA A 403 1.38 -9.96 14.57
C ALA A 403 1.01 -11.45 14.73
N TYR A 404 1.24 -12.27 13.71
CA TYR A 404 1.24 -13.72 13.89
C TYR A 404 2.48 -14.16 14.68
N VAL A 405 2.28 -15.07 15.61
CA VAL A 405 3.31 -15.62 16.48
C VAL A 405 3.74 -16.98 15.93
N ILE A 406 5.04 -17.16 15.77
CA ILE A 406 5.66 -18.45 15.49
C ILE A 406 6.18 -19.05 16.80
N THR A 407 5.87 -20.32 17.03
CA THR A 407 6.38 -21.10 18.16
C THR A 407 7.19 -22.28 17.64
N LEU A 408 8.48 -22.29 17.93
CA LEU A 408 9.41 -23.39 17.65
C LEU A 408 9.42 -24.34 18.85
N ASN A 409 9.18 -25.63 18.61
CA ASN A 409 9.12 -26.68 19.61
C ASN A 409 10.22 -27.70 19.28
N SER A 410 11.34 -27.58 19.97
CA SER A 410 12.53 -28.42 19.81
C SER A 410 12.28 -29.85 20.28
N GLU A 411 13.03 -30.81 19.71
CA GLU A 411 13.03 -32.21 20.16
C GLU A 411 13.49 -32.40 21.63
N ASP A 412 14.20 -31.42 22.20
CA ASP A 412 14.65 -31.40 23.61
C ASP A 412 13.65 -30.76 24.59
N GLU A 413 12.40 -30.54 24.16
CA GLU A 413 11.33 -29.84 24.88
C GLU A 413 11.55 -28.31 25.06
N THR A 414 12.62 -27.72 24.50
CA THR A 414 12.80 -26.26 24.47
C THR A 414 11.73 -25.61 23.57
N THR A 415 11.10 -24.54 24.06
CA THR A 415 10.11 -23.75 23.30
C THR A 415 10.64 -22.34 23.07
N ARG A 416 10.76 -21.92 21.80
CA ARG A 416 11.19 -20.57 21.40
C ARG A 416 10.04 -19.86 20.69
N VAL A 417 9.86 -18.56 20.93
CA VAL A 417 8.72 -17.78 20.43
C VAL A 417 9.21 -16.52 19.74
N GLY A 418 8.61 -16.18 18.61
CA GLY A 418 8.85 -14.94 17.89
C GLY A 418 7.64 -14.47 17.09
N GLU A 419 7.80 -13.38 16.36
CA GLU A 419 6.73 -12.76 15.57
C GLU A 419 7.08 -12.77 14.07
N ILE A 420 6.07 -13.02 13.24
CA ILE A 420 6.17 -12.99 11.78
C ILE A 420 5.84 -11.57 11.32
N TRP A 421 6.83 -10.87 10.77
CA TRP A 421 6.73 -9.49 10.27
C TRP A 421 6.86 -9.48 8.74
N PRO A 422 6.38 -8.45 8.02
CA PRO A 422 6.52 -8.36 6.57
C PRO A 422 7.98 -8.37 6.08
N THR A 423 8.91 -7.93 6.93
CA THR A 423 10.34 -7.85 6.64
C THR A 423 11.15 -9.09 7.07
N GLY A 424 10.55 -10.04 7.80
CA GLY A 424 11.27 -11.21 8.32
C GLY A 424 10.68 -11.77 9.62
N LEU A 425 11.45 -12.59 10.32
CA LEU A 425 11.08 -13.19 11.60
C LEU A 425 11.77 -12.46 12.75
N ASN A 426 11.00 -11.83 13.63
CA ASN A 426 11.53 -11.18 14.83
C ASN A 426 11.56 -12.20 15.97
N MET A 427 12.75 -12.74 16.25
CA MET A 427 12.98 -13.83 17.20
C MET A 427 13.73 -13.33 18.43
N THR A 428 13.43 -13.90 19.60
CA THR A 428 14.27 -13.71 20.80
C THR A 428 14.67 -15.08 21.35
N PHE A 429 15.98 -15.24 21.56
CA PHE A 429 16.59 -16.49 21.99
C PHE A 429 17.31 -16.29 23.32
N ASP A 430 16.99 -17.12 24.31
CA ASP A 430 17.82 -17.29 25.50
C ASP A 430 19.08 -18.09 25.10
N ILE A 431 20.25 -17.52 25.41
CA ILE A 431 21.58 -18.12 25.28
C ILE A 431 22.30 -17.87 26.62
N ASP A 432 22.65 -18.95 27.31
CA ASP A 432 23.28 -18.94 28.65
C ASP A 432 22.57 -18.04 29.70
N GLY A 433 21.24 -17.95 29.66
CA GLY A 433 20.43 -17.15 30.58
C GLY A 433 20.32 -15.67 30.21
N THR A 434 20.74 -15.30 28.99
CA THR A 434 20.64 -13.94 28.44
C THR A 434 19.79 -13.96 27.17
N ASN A 435 18.81 -13.06 27.08
CA ASN A 435 17.93 -12.96 25.92
C ASN A 435 18.53 -12.04 24.85
N TYR A 436 18.69 -12.57 23.65
CA TYR A 436 19.18 -11.86 22.47
C TYR A 436 18.09 -11.80 21.40
N SER A 437 17.86 -10.61 20.85
CA SER A 437 16.88 -10.38 19.79
C SER A 437 17.53 -10.30 18.42
N PHE A 438 16.90 -10.95 17.44
CA PHE A 438 17.34 -11.09 16.06
C PHE A 438 16.18 -10.76 15.12
N LEU A 439 16.46 -10.04 14.04
CA LEU A 439 15.58 -9.98 12.87
C LEU A 439 16.19 -10.91 11.82
N LEU A 440 15.52 -12.03 11.54
CA LEU A 440 15.97 -13.00 10.56
C LEU A 440 15.28 -12.72 9.23
N THR A 441 16.06 -12.42 8.19
CA THR A 441 15.58 -12.11 6.84
C THR A 441 15.99 -13.22 5.87
N LYS A 442 15.33 -13.31 4.71
CA LYS A 442 15.73 -14.24 3.63
C LYS A 442 16.92 -13.72 2.82
#